data_AF-M5RXP2-F1
#
_entry.id   AF-M5RXP2-F1
#
_cell.length_a   1.000
_cell.length_b   1.000
_cell.length_c   1.000
_cell.angle_alpha   90.00
_cell.angle_beta   90.00
_cell.angle_gamma   90.00
#
_symmetry.space_group_name_H-M   'P 1'
#
loop_
_entity.id
_entity.type
_entity.pdbx_description
1 polymer ?
#
loop_
_entity_poly.entity_id
_entity_poly.type
_entity_poly.pdbx_seq_one_letter_code
_entity_poly.pdbx_strand_id
1 'polypeptide(L)'
;MIGSSSRSLLTLRSIRLLRVFRVLKLWRMMNEADELSYAIWSARNKIVVFLAVVLVAVTISGALMYHVETLLFNVDDVTHVNPDSHFTSIPQSMYWAIVTMTTVGYGDVVPKTSIGKVISAVLILLGYSLIIVPSGFVSAELVGLRSDESQSREQHPCSVCEVTSHLKDAKYCYRCGNLLQ
;
A
#
# COMPACT_ATOMS: atom_id res chain seq x y z
N MET A 1 58.37 1.40 7.72
CA MET A 1 57.45 0.73 6.78
C MET A 1 56.36 -0.01 7.57
N ILE A 2 55.37 0.69 8.13
CA ILE A 2 54.27 0.10 8.92
C ILE A 2 52.97 0.78 8.46
N GLY A 3 52.46 0.39 7.28
CA GLY A 3 51.28 1.03 6.67
C GLY A 3 50.48 0.13 5.72
N SER A 4 50.78 -1.17 5.72
CA SER A 4 50.06 -2.19 4.93
C SER A 4 49.03 -2.95 5.79
N SER A 5 49.34 -3.21 7.06
CA SER A 5 48.53 -4.04 7.96
C SER A 5 47.17 -3.44 8.36
N SER A 6 46.99 -2.12 8.27
CA SER A 6 45.71 -1.45 8.58
C SER A 6 44.70 -1.53 7.44
N ARG A 7 45.15 -1.58 6.18
CA ARG A 7 44.26 -1.72 5.01
C ARG A 7 43.68 -3.13 4.88
N SER A 8 44.44 -4.16 5.23
CA SER A 8 43.97 -5.56 5.22
C SER A 8 42.94 -5.86 6.32
N LEU A 9 43.00 -5.18 7.47
CA LEU A 9 41.99 -5.32 8.53
C LEU A 9 40.66 -4.63 8.18
N LEU A 10 40.70 -3.53 7.42
CA LEU A 10 39.51 -2.85 6.92
C LEU A 10 38.81 -3.68 5.84
N THR A 11 39.54 -4.30 4.92
CA THR A 11 38.96 -5.19 3.91
C THR A 11 38.33 -6.45 4.52
N LEU A 12 38.94 -7.03 5.57
CA LEU A 12 38.35 -8.15 6.31
C LEU A 12 37.08 -7.76 7.09
N ARG A 13 36.96 -6.51 7.59
CA ARG A 13 35.72 -6.00 8.19
C ARG A 13 34.60 -5.82 7.16
N SER A 14 34.95 -5.34 5.96
CA SER A 14 33.99 -5.20 4.85
C SER A 14 33.41 -6.54 4.39
N ILE A 15 34.16 -7.64 4.50
CA ILE A 15 33.65 -9.00 4.23
C ILE A 15 32.51 -9.40 5.20
N ARG A 16 32.43 -8.82 6.41
CA ARG A 16 31.28 -9.07 7.32
C ARG A 16 29.98 -8.43 6.79
N LEU A 17 30.07 -7.38 5.96
CA LEU A 17 28.92 -6.82 5.22
C LEU A 17 28.39 -7.78 4.16
N LEU A 18 29.17 -8.79 3.73
CA LEU A 18 28.67 -9.85 2.86
C LEU A 18 27.52 -10.65 3.50
N ARG A 19 27.29 -10.54 4.82
CA ARG A 19 26.08 -11.09 5.45
C ARG A 19 24.79 -10.41 4.98
N VAL A 20 24.84 -9.20 4.41
CA VAL A 20 23.70 -8.56 3.72
C VAL A 20 23.26 -9.39 2.51
N PHE A 21 24.14 -10.17 1.88
CA PHE A 21 23.75 -11.10 0.83
C PHE A 21 22.85 -12.25 1.35
N ARG A 22 22.71 -12.44 2.67
CA ARG A 22 21.64 -13.29 3.21
C ARG A 22 20.25 -12.69 2.99
N VAL A 23 20.12 -11.36 2.90
CA VAL A 23 18.86 -10.69 2.53
C VAL A 23 18.49 -11.01 1.09
N LEU A 24 19.46 -11.18 0.19
CA LEU A 24 19.19 -11.70 -1.18
C LEU A 24 18.63 -13.13 -1.18
N LYS A 25 18.65 -13.86 -0.06
CA LYS A 25 17.92 -15.14 0.03
C LYS A 25 16.39 -14.95 0.02
N LEU A 26 15.87 -13.76 0.34
CA LEU A 26 14.47 -13.39 0.10
C LEU A 26 14.11 -13.43 -1.38
N TRP A 27 15.09 -13.31 -2.29
CA TRP A 27 14.87 -13.47 -3.73
C TRP A 27 14.35 -14.87 -4.09
N ARG A 28 14.66 -15.89 -3.29
CA ARG A 28 14.08 -17.24 -3.46
C ARG A 28 12.58 -17.31 -3.10
N MET A 29 12.08 -16.35 -2.32
CA MET A 29 10.64 -16.18 -2.07
C MET A 29 9.94 -15.37 -3.16
N MET A 30 10.67 -14.72 -4.07
CA MET A 30 10.06 -13.98 -5.19
C MET A 30 9.41 -14.90 -6.24
N ASN A 31 9.70 -16.21 -6.26
CA ASN A 31 8.95 -17.15 -7.10
C ASN A 31 7.45 -17.20 -6.76
N GLU A 32 7.06 -16.83 -5.53
CA GLU A 32 5.64 -16.71 -5.13
C GLU A 32 5.13 -15.26 -5.26
N ALA A 33 6.01 -14.29 -5.52
CA ALA A 33 5.63 -12.88 -5.72
C ALA A 33 5.00 -12.62 -7.09
N ASP A 34 5.13 -13.54 -8.04
CA ASP A 34 4.53 -13.44 -9.37
C ASP A 34 3.00 -13.41 -9.29
N GLU A 35 2.39 -14.26 -8.45
CA GLU A 35 0.93 -14.26 -8.21
C GLU A 35 0.44 -12.94 -7.61
N LEU A 36 1.19 -12.40 -6.63
CA LEU A 36 0.88 -11.11 -6.02
C LEU A 36 1.03 -9.96 -7.03
N SER A 37 2.06 -10.01 -7.87
CA SER A 37 2.31 -8.99 -8.90
C SER A 37 1.18 -8.96 -9.92
N TYR A 38 0.66 -10.13 -10.31
CA TYR A 38 -0.48 -10.23 -11.21
C TYR A 38 -1.76 -9.68 -10.56
N ALA A 39 -2.02 -10.03 -9.29
CA ALA A 39 -3.16 -9.49 -8.55
C ALA A 39 -3.11 -7.95 -8.44
N ILE A 40 -1.95 -7.38 -8.16
CA ILE A 40 -1.76 -5.91 -8.12
C ILE A 40 -1.99 -5.30 -9.51
N TRP A 41 -1.44 -5.92 -10.56
CA TRP A 41 -1.59 -5.41 -11.93
C TRP A 41 -3.04 -5.44 -12.39
N SER A 42 -3.80 -6.48 -12.05
CA SER A 42 -5.23 -6.55 -12.35
C SER A 42 -6.05 -5.56 -11.51
N ALA A 43 -5.67 -5.32 -10.25
CA ALA A 43 -6.30 -4.33 -9.38
C ALA A 43 -5.97 -2.86 -9.73
N ARG A 44 -5.02 -2.59 -10.64
CA ARG A 44 -4.50 -1.23 -10.90
C ARG A 44 -5.57 -0.18 -11.23
N ASN A 45 -6.58 -0.52 -12.03
CA ASN A 45 -7.61 0.43 -12.43
C ASN A 45 -8.45 0.86 -11.21
N LYS A 46 -8.75 -0.09 -10.31
CA LYS A 46 -9.49 0.16 -9.06
C LYS A 46 -8.65 1.05 -8.11
N ILE A 47 -7.35 0.77 -8.00
CA ILE A 47 -6.41 1.55 -7.19
C ILE A 47 -6.26 2.98 -7.72
N VAL A 48 -6.12 3.18 -9.03
CA VAL A 48 -5.99 4.52 -9.64
C VAL A 48 -7.23 5.37 -9.37
N VAL A 49 -8.43 4.81 -9.55
CA VAL A 49 -9.69 5.52 -9.24
C VAL A 49 -9.75 5.88 -7.75
N PHE A 50 -9.38 4.95 -6.87
CA PHE A 50 -9.34 5.21 -5.44
C PHE A 50 -8.37 6.34 -5.06
N LEU A 51 -7.14 6.31 -5.59
CA LEU A 51 -6.16 7.37 -5.36
C LEU A 51 -6.63 8.72 -5.91
N ALA A 52 -7.34 8.75 -7.03
CA ALA A 52 -7.94 9.98 -7.55
C ALA A 52 -8.99 10.55 -6.58
N VAL A 53 -9.85 9.70 -6.00
CA VAL A 53 -10.83 10.12 -4.98
C VAL A 53 -10.14 10.65 -3.73
N VAL A 54 -9.08 9.97 -3.26
CA VAL A 54 -8.27 10.44 -2.12
C VAL A 54 -7.66 11.81 -2.42
N LEU A 55 -7.12 12.02 -3.63
CA LEU A 55 -6.53 13.28 -4.02
C LEU A 55 -7.57 14.42 -4.04
N VAL A 56 -8.78 14.15 -4.50
CA VAL A 56 -9.91 15.10 -4.42
C VAL A 56 -10.32 15.37 -2.97
N ALA A 57 -10.38 14.35 -2.12
CA ALA A 57 -10.70 14.54 -0.70
C ALA A 57 -9.64 15.40 0.02
N VAL A 58 -8.36 15.18 -0.30
CA VAL A 58 -7.22 15.96 0.20
C VAL A 58 -7.28 17.42 -0.28
N THR A 59 -7.58 17.67 -1.56
CA THR A 59 -7.67 19.04 -2.08
C THR A 59 -8.83 19.79 -1.43
N ILE A 60 -10.00 19.15 -1.29
CA ILE A 60 -11.17 19.74 -0.63
C ILE A 60 -10.87 20.02 0.85
N SER A 61 -10.35 19.03 1.57
CA SER A 61 -10.07 19.16 3.00
C SER A 61 -8.97 20.19 3.27
N GLY A 62 -7.91 20.21 2.46
CA GLY A 62 -6.84 21.20 2.53
C GLY A 62 -7.34 22.62 2.24
N ALA A 63 -8.16 22.81 1.21
CA ALA A 63 -8.74 24.11 0.90
C ALA A 63 -9.71 24.58 2.01
N LEU A 64 -10.57 23.68 2.51
CA LEU A 64 -11.48 23.97 3.61
C LEU A 64 -10.71 24.37 4.86
N MET A 65 -9.62 23.65 5.18
CA MET A 65 -8.79 23.92 6.34
C MET A 65 -8.06 25.25 6.24
N TYR A 66 -7.52 25.58 5.06
CA TYR A 66 -6.94 26.88 4.78
C TYR A 66 -7.95 28.00 5.06
N HIS A 67 -9.18 27.87 4.54
CA HIS A 67 -10.22 28.87 4.77
C HIS A 67 -10.67 28.95 6.23
N VAL A 68 -10.84 27.82 6.92
CA VAL A 68 -11.28 27.81 8.34
C VAL A 68 -10.22 28.42 9.25
N GLU A 69 -8.95 28.02 9.14
CA GLU A 69 -7.91 28.59 10.00
C GLU A 69 -7.55 30.03 9.58
N THR A 70 -7.68 30.39 8.29
CA THR A 70 -7.43 31.78 7.85
C THR A 70 -8.61 32.72 8.12
N LEU A 71 -9.86 32.27 8.05
CA LEU A 71 -11.03 33.16 8.26
C LEU A 71 -11.52 33.15 9.70
N LEU A 72 -11.54 32.00 10.37
CA LEU A 72 -12.19 31.83 11.66
C LEU A 72 -11.27 32.14 12.85
N PHE A 73 -9.97 31.87 12.72
CA PHE A 73 -8.98 32.21 13.76
C PHE A 73 -8.68 33.72 13.82
N ASN A 74 -8.97 34.47 12.74
CA ASN A 74 -8.75 35.91 12.65
C ASN A 74 -9.88 36.75 13.27
N VAL A 75 -10.90 36.13 13.88
CA VAL A 75 -12.06 36.87 14.44
C VAL A 75 -11.85 37.29 15.90
N ASP A 76 -10.97 36.63 16.65
CA ASP A 76 -10.74 36.97 18.07
C ASP A 76 -9.68 38.07 18.29
N ASP A 77 -8.91 38.46 17.27
CA ASP A 77 -7.92 39.54 17.37
C ASP A 77 -7.95 40.42 16.10
N VAL A 78 -8.53 41.62 16.22
CA VAL A 78 -8.84 42.53 15.09
C VAL A 78 -7.58 43.12 14.42
N THR A 79 -6.35 42.81 14.86
CA THR A 79 -5.19 43.63 14.43
C THR A 79 -3.96 42.89 13.88
N HIS A 80 -3.82 41.56 13.94
CA HIS A 80 -2.60 40.95 13.40
C HIS A 80 -2.83 39.64 12.63
N VAL A 81 -2.43 39.65 11.35
CA VAL A 81 -2.07 38.44 10.60
C VAL A 81 -1.02 37.69 11.44
N ASN A 82 -1.46 36.64 12.12
CA ASN A 82 -0.62 35.93 13.08
C ASN A 82 0.46 35.13 12.33
N PRO A 83 1.77 35.33 12.60
CA PRO A 83 2.85 34.55 12.00
C PRO A 83 2.84 33.06 12.42
N ASP A 84 2.03 32.71 13.41
CA ASP A 84 1.90 31.35 13.95
C ASP A 84 0.80 30.50 13.28
N SER A 85 0.17 30.97 12.19
CA SER A 85 -0.69 30.10 11.37
C SER A 85 0.19 29.23 10.47
N HIS A 86 0.24 27.93 10.77
CA HIS A 86 0.97 26.95 9.96
C HIS A 86 0.26 26.65 8.62
N PHE A 87 -0.92 27.25 8.37
CA PHE A 87 -1.70 27.11 7.14
C PHE A 87 -1.51 28.35 6.24
N THR A 88 -0.29 28.57 5.71
CA THR A 88 0.03 29.79 4.96
C THR A 88 -0.47 29.78 3.51
N SER A 89 -0.66 28.59 2.93
CA SER A 89 -1.07 28.42 1.54
C SER A 89 -1.89 27.15 1.34
N ILE A 90 -2.68 27.10 0.26
CA ILE A 90 -3.47 25.91 -0.10
C ILE A 90 -2.57 24.67 -0.28
N PRO A 91 -1.42 24.72 -0.97
CA PRO A 91 -0.53 23.57 -1.07
C PRO A 91 0.01 23.07 0.27
N GLN A 92 0.32 23.96 1.22
CA GLN A 92 0.75 23.57 2.57
C GLN A 92 -0.40 22.90 3.34
N SER A 93 -1.62 23.38 3.15
CA SER A 93 -2.83 22.81 3.76
C SER A 93 -3.17 21.44 3.16
N MET A 94 -2.91 21.24 1.87
CA MET A 94 -2.97 19.92 1.22
C MET A 94 -1.92 18.96 1.78
N TYR A 95 -0.68 19.42 1.99
CA TYR A 95 0.36 18.62 2.63
C TYR A 95 -0.09 18.13 4.03
N TRP A 96 -0.66 19.03 4.84
CA TRP A 96 -1.25 18.64 6.12
C TRP A 96 -2.34 17.57 5.97
N ALA A 97 -3.25 17.73 4.99
CA ALA A 97 -4.32 16.78 4.74
C ALA A 97 -3.78 15.41 4.30
N ILE A 98 -2.71 15.36 3.49
CA ILE A 98 -2.03 14.12 3.09
C ILE A 98 -1.43 13.43 4.32
N VAL A 99 -0.62 14.15 5.11
CA VAL A 99 0.06 13.60 6.30
C VAL A 99 -0.94 13.09 7.34
N THR A 100 -2.06 13.77 7.49
CA THR A 100 -3.15 13.39 8.41
C THR A 100 -3.91 12.17 7.89
N MET A 101 -4.35 12.20 6.63
CA MET A 101 -5.14 11.13 6.02
C MET A 101 -4.33 9.84 5.84
N THR A 102 -3.02 9.94 5.62
CA THR A 102 -2.10 8.79 5.56
C THR A 102 -1.66 8.30 6.94
N THR A 103 -2.20 8.88 8.02
CA THR A 103 -1.89 8.53 9.42
C THR A 103 -0.44 8.74 9.85
N VAL A 104 0.36 9.48 9.06
CA VAL A 104 1.76 9.78 9.39
C VAL A 104 1.85 10.78 10.54
N GLY A 105 1.07 11.85 10.47
CA GLY A 105 0.87 12.79 11.59
C GLY A 105 2.14 13.41 12.18
N TYR A 106 2.99 14.05 11.36
CA TYR A 106 4.23 14.68 11.85
C TYR A 106 4.03 15.74 12.95
N GLY A 107 2.87 16.40 12.97
CA GLY A 107 2.54 17.44 13.96
C GLY A 107 3.20 18.80 13.70
N ASP A 108 3.81 18.98 12.52
CA ASP A 108 4.42 20.23 12.04
C ASP A 108 3.39 21.29 11.62
N VAL A 109 2.20 20.86 11.19
CA VAL A 109 1.04 21.70 10.90
C VAL A 109 -0.16 21.10 11.64
N VAL A 110 -0.86 21.90 12.45
CA VAL A 110 -2.01 21.41 13.22
C VAL A 110 -3.16 22.44 13.31
N PRO A 111 -4.44 22.00 13.22
CA PRO A 111 -5.60 22.84 13.50
C PRO A 111 -5.52 23.48 14.89
N LYS A 112 -5.70 24.80 14.98
CA LYS A 112 -5.86 25.46 16.28
C LYS A 112 -7.33 25.65 16.63
N THR A 113 -8.17 25.92 15.64
CA THR A 113 -9.61 26.17 15.83
C THR A 113 -10.37 24.91 16.24
N SER A 114 -11.44 25.08 17.03
CA SER A 114 -12.33 23.97 17.41
C SER A 114 -12.99 23.33 16.19
N ILE A 115 -13.38 24.13 15.19
CA ILE A 115 -13.97 23.64 13.94
C ILE A 115 -12.93 22.87 13.12
N GLY A 116 -11.69 23.40 13.00
CA GLY A 116 -10.59 22.70 12.35
C GLY A 116 -10.28 21.35 12.98
N LYS A 117 -10.37 21.24 14.31
CA LYS A 117 -10.21 19.95 15.03
C LYS A 117 -11.32 18.95 14.69
N VAL A 118 -12.57 19.39 14.55
CA VAL A 118 -13.67 18.52 14.12
C VAL A 118 -13.45 18.00 12.69
N ILE A 119 -13.07 18.89 11.77
CA ILE A 119 -12.74 18.51 10.38
C ILE A 119 -11.58 17.50 10.37
N SER A 120 -10.57 17.73 11.20
CA SER A 120 -9.41 16.84 11.33
C SER A 120 -9.80 15.45 11.85
N ALA A 121 -10.71 15.38 12.83
CA ALA A 121 -11.21 14.10 13.34
C ALA A 121 -11.94 13.30 12.24
N VAL A 122 -12.77 13.96 11.43
CA VAL A 122 -13.43 13.32 10.28
C VAL A 122 -12.40 12.85 9.25
N LEU A 123 -11.39 13.67 8.94
CA LEU A 123 -10.34 13.32 7.99
C LEU A 123 -9.50 12.11 8.44
N ILE A 124 -9.22 11.99 9.74
CA ILE A 124 -8.53 10.84 10.33
C ILE A 124 -9.37 9.56 10.15
N LEU A 125 -10.68 9.62 10.38
CA LEU A 125 -11.58 8.49 10.14
C LEU A 125 -11.60 8.07 8.67
N LEU A 126 -11.62 9.04 7.75
CA LEU A 126 -11.49 8.77 6.32
C LEU A 126 -10.12 8.16 5.97
N GLY A 127 -9.06 8.54 6.68
CA GLY A 127 -7.71 7.98 6.52
C GLY A 127 -7.63 6.47 6.72
N TYR A 128 -8.40 5.90 7.65
CA TYR A 128 -8.44 4.43 7.81
C TYR A 128 -8.90 3.68 6.56
N SER A 129 -9.79 4.30 5.76
CA SER A 129 -10.22 3.71 4.49
C SER A 129 -9.08 3.56 3.48
N LEU A 130 -8.04 4.41 3.57
CA LEU A 130 -6.85 4.35 2.73
C LEU A 130 -6.05 3.06 2.92
N ILE A 131 -6.05 2.51 4.13
CA ILE A 131 -5.33 1.26 4.41
C ILE A 131 -6.19 0.06 4.01
N ILE A 132 -7.48 0.08 4.33
CA ILE A 132 -8.39 -1.06 4.16
C ILE A 132 -8.71 -1.31 2.68
N VAL A 133 -9.01 -0.26 1.91
CA VAL A 133 -9.55 -0.39 0.55
C VAL A 133 -8.54 -1.00 -0.45
N PRO A 134 -7.27 -0.55 -0.53
CA PRO A 134 -6.30 -1.16 -1.45
C PRO A 134 -6.01 -2.62 -1.12
N SER A 135 -5.91 -2.96 0.18
CA SER A 135 -5.78 -4.35 0.61
C SER A 135 -6.98 -5.18 0.16
N GLY A 136 -8.20 -4.66 0.30
CA GLY A 136 -9.43 -5.31 -0.14
C GLY A 136 -9.46 -5.57 -1.64
N PHE A 137 -9.02 -4.62 -2.47
CA PHE A 137 -8.95 -4.81 -3.93
C PHE A 137 -7.99 -5.93 -4.33
N VAL A 138 -6.78 -5.95 -3.73
CA VAL A 138 -5.79 -6.99 -4.02
C VAL A 138 -6.28 -8.36 -3.54
N SER A 139 -6.87 -8.43 -2.34
CA SER A 139 -7.44 -9.68 -1.81
C SER A 139 -8.57 -10.22 -2.69
N ALA A 140 -9.48 -9.35 -3.16
CA ALA A 140 -10.56 -9.75 -4.04
C ALA A 140 -10.04 -10.32 -5.37
N GLU A 141 -8.99 -9.71 -5.93
CA GLU A 141 -8.37 -10.16 -7.16
C GLU A 141 -7.66 -11.51 -6.96
N LEU A 142 -6.91 -11.67 -5.86
CA LEU A 142 -6.24 -12.93 -5.52
C LEU A 142 -7.21 -14.10 -5.33
N VAL A 143 -8.34 -13.85 -4.67
CA VAL A 143 -9.42 -14.86 -4.53
C VAL A 143 -10.02 -15.19 -5.90
N GLY A 144 -10.18 -14.19 -6.77
CA GLY A 144 -10.60 -14.38 -8.16
C GLY A 144 -9.70 -15.36 -8.91
N LEU A 145 -8.37 -15.16 -8.86
CA LEU A 145 -7.40 -16.05 -9.52
C LEU A 145 -7.49 -17.50 -9.03
N ARG A 146 -7.61 -17.69 -7.71
CA ARG A 146 -7.75 -19.02 -7.11
C ARG A 146 -9.07 -19.68 -7.48
N SER A 147 -10.14 -18.89 -7.56
CA SER A 147 -11.46 -19.39 -7.96
C SER A 147 -11.47 -19.84 -9.42
N ASP A 148 -10.79 -19.12 -10.31
CA ASP A 148 -10.66 -19.46 -11.74
C ASP A 148 -9.83 -20.74 -11.94
N GLU A 149 -8.69 -20.88 -11.21
CA GLU A 149 -7.91 -22.13 -11.23
C GLU A 149 -8.75 -23.32 -10.71
N SER A 150 -9.52 -23.12 -9.64
CA SER A 150 -10.39 -24.18 -9.10
C SER A 150 -11.54 -24.54 -10.04
N GLN A 151 -12.12 -23.57 -10.75
CA GLN A 151 -13.16 -23.83 -11.75
C GLN A 151 -12.60 -24.50 -13.00
N SER A 152 -11.34 -24.27 -13.35
CA SER A 152 -10.70 -24.95 -14.49
C SER A 152 -10.49 -26.45 -14.24
N ARG A 153 -10.62 -26.91 -12.98
CA ARG A 153 -10.47 -28.31 -12.59
C ARG A 153 -11.80 -28.96 -12.22
N GLU A 154 -12.16 -30.05 -12.90
CA GLU A 154 -13.28 -30.90 -12.54
C GLU A 154 -12.83 -32.03 -11.59
N GLN A 155 -13.71 -32.35 -10.64
CA GLN A 155 -13.51 -33.42 -9.67
C GLN A 155 -14.15 -34.71 -10.18
N HIS A 156 -13.49 -35.40 -11.11
CA HIS A 156 -13.87 -36.74 -11.56
C HIS A 156 -12.72 -37.73 -11.29
N PRO A 157 -12.98 -38.83 -10.54
CA PRO A 157 -11.95 -39.79 -10.19
C PRO A 157 -11.50 -40.60 -11.41
N CYS A 158 -10.19 -40.72 -11.60
CA CYS A 158 -9.64 -41.64 -12.59
C CYS A 158 -9.89 -43.09 -12.14
N SER A 159 -10.40 -43.93 -13.04
CA SER A 159 -10.71 -45.34 -12.77
C SER A 159 -9.51 -46.23 -12.44
N VAL A 160 -8.28 -45.78 -12.74
CA VAL A 160 -7.05 -46.56 -12.56
C VAL A 160 -6.24 -46.10 -11.36
N CYS A 161 -6.06 -44.79 -11.19
CA CYS A 161 -5.19 -44.22 -10.17
C CYS A 161 -5.90 -43.38 -9.11
N GLU A 162 -7.24 -43.30 -9.17
CA GLU A 162 -8.14 -42.63 -8.22
C GLU A 162 -7.85 -41.13 -7.98
N VAL A 163 -6.99 -40.51 -8.80
CA VAL A 163 -6.78 -39.06 -8.71
C VAL A 163 -8.06 -38.34 -9.14
N THR A 164 -8.45 -37.28 -8.45
CA THR A 164 -9.75 -36.63 -8.65
C THR A 164 -9.67 -35.29 -9.36
N SER A 165 -8.54 -34.58 -9.28
CA SER A 165 -8.40 -33.21 -9.79
C SER A 165 -7.83 -33.18 -11.21
N HIS A 166 -8.69 -32.98 -12.21
CA HIS A 166 -8.30 -32.90 -13.63
C HIS A 166 -8.75 -31.57 -14.24
N LEU A 167 -8.04 -31.05 -15.24
CA LEU A 167 -8.51 -29.90 -16.02
C LEU A 167 -9.81 -30.26 -16.75
N LYS A 168 -10.74 -29.31 -16.91
CA LYS A 168 -12.04 -29.49 -17.59
C LYS A 168 -11.93 -30.13 -18.99
N ASP A 169 -10.89 -29.79 -19.73
CA ASP A 169 -10.68 -30.30 -21.10
C ASP A 169 -9.72 -31.50 -21.15
N ALA A 170 -9.36 -32.08 -20.00
CA ALA A 170 -8.45 -33.21 -19.95
C ALA A 170 -9.12 -34.49 -20.45
N LYS A 171 -8.69 -34.98 -21.62
CA LYS A 171 -9.08 -36.30 -22.14
C LYS A 171 -8.32 -37.45 -21.47
N TYR A 172 -7.14 -37.16 -20.93
CA TYR A 172 -6.25 -38.16 -20.34
C TYR A 172 -5.84 -37.75 -18.92
N CYS A 173 -5.69 -38.73 -18.04
CA CYS A 173 -5.19 -38.54 -16.70
C CYS A 173 -3.71 -38.13 -16.72
N TYR A 174 -3.37 -37.00 -16.11
CA TYR A 174 -1.99 -36.49 -16.06
C TYR A 174 -1.01 -37.38 -15.26
N ARG A 175 -1.54 -38.27 -14.40
CA ARG A 175 -0.73 -39.16 -13.56
C ARG A 175 -0.45 -40.51 -14.20
N CYS A 176 -1.47 -41.15 -14.80
CA CYS A 176 -1.37 -42.51 -15.34
C CYS A 176 -1.55 -42.61 -16.86
N GLY A 177 -1.95 -41.52 -17.53
CA GLY A 177 -2.18 -41.50 -18.97
C GLY A 177 -3.48 -42.17 -19.43
N ASN A 178 -4.30 -42.72 -18.51
CA ASN A 178 -5.56 -43.37 -18.88
C ASN A 178 -6.61 -42.35 -19.36
N LEU A 179 -7.53 -42.77 -20.22
CA LEU A 179 -8.63 -41.92 -20.70
C LEU A 179 -9.61 -41.62 -19.57
N LEU A 180 -9.99 -40.35 -19.42
CA LEU A 180 -11.03 -39.91 -18.50
C LEU A 180 -12.37 -39.97 -19.24
N GLN A 181 -13.31 -40.74 -18.70
CA GLN A 181 -14.59 -41.05 -19.33
C GLN A 181 -15.74 -40.32 -18.63
#